data_AF-A0A6G2KXL8-F1
#
_entry.id   AF-A0A6G2KXL8-F1
#
_cell.length_a   1.000
_cell.length_b   1.000
_cell.length_c   1.000
_cell.angle_alpha   90.00
_cell.angle_beta   90.00
_cell.angle_gamma   90.00
#
_symmetry.space_group_name_H-M   'P 1'
#
loop_
_entity.id
_entity.type
_entity.pdbx_description
1 polymer ?
#
loop_
_entity_poly.entity_id
_entity_poly.type
_entity_poly.pdbx_seq_one_letter_code
_entity_poly.pdbx_strand_id
1 'polypeptide(L)'
;MIRDNKIKDLERDLMHEVGLSSIQAKAYLWVNVYGRMDAHKISRELNVTYSEAQDAAESLIALGGFIEYGESEYEAMHPRFTAVNMYRRKCERLNVPFARNKTVDNIGAVLEESYDSARTK
;
A
#
# COMPACT_ATOMS: atom_id res chain seq x y z
N MET A 1 10.87 -3.21 13.33
CA MET A 1 10.51 -4.03 12.16
C MET A 1 9.20 -4.74 12.47
N ILE A 2 8.18 -4.59 11.60
CA ILE A 2 6.86 -5.23 11.77
C ILE A 2 7.04 -6.75 11.71
N ARG A 3 6.40 -7.47 12.65
CA ARG A 3 6.45 -8.95 12.70
C ARG A 3 5.59 -9.55 11.58
N ASP A 4 5.97 -10.72 11.06
CA ASP A 4 5.29 -11.38 9.92
C ASP A 4 3.78 -11.61 10.14
N ASN A 5 3.38 -11.97 11.35
CA ASN A 5 1.96 -12.15 11.68
C ASN A 5 1.16 -10.85 11.52
N LYS A 6 1.76 -9.72 11.88
CA LYS A 6 1.18 -8.38 11.75
C LYS A 6 1.10 -7.95 10.29
N ILE A 7 2.07 -8.32 9.44
CA ILE A 7 2.01 -8.06 7.99
C ILE A 7 0.80 -8.78 7.37
N LYS A 8 0.56 -10.04 7.74
CA LYS A 8 -0.60 -10.80 7.25
C LYS A 8 -1.93 -10.17 7.67
N ASP A 9 -2.01 -9.68 8.90
CA ASP A 9 -3.20 -8.96 9.38
C ASP A 9 -3.43 -7.67 8.59
N LEU A 10 -2.37 -6.89 8.34
CA LEU A 10 -2.46 -5.67 7.54
C LEU A 10 -2.85 -5.95 6.09
N GLU A 11 -2.32 -7.01 5.48
CA GLU A 11 -2.68 -7.42 4.12
C GLU A 11 -4.19 -7.70 4.03
N ARG A 12 -4.71 -8.51 4.98
CA ARG A 12 -6.14 -8.80 5.09
C ARG A 12 -6.94 -7.51 5.26
N ASP A 13 -6.55 -6.64 6.19
CA ASP A 13 -7.31 -5.42 6.48
C ASP A 13 -7.31 -4.46 5.27
N LEU A 14 -6.20 -4.35 4.54
CA LEU A 14 -6.12 -3.60 3.27
C LEU A 14 -7.05 -4.19 2.20
N MET A 15 -7.13 -5.51 2.07
CA MET A 15 -8.03 -6.14 1.11
C MET A 15 -9.50 -5.92 1.48
N HIS A 16 -9.87 -6.15 2.75
CA HIS A 16 -11.26 -6.12 3.17
C HIS A 16 -11.79 -4.69 3.39
N GLU A 17 -11.03 -3.85 4.08
CA GLU A 17 -11.48 -2.50 4.44
C GLU A 17 -11.18 -1.50 3.34
N VAL A 18 -9.97 -1.53 2.76
CA VAL A 18 -9.52 -0.57 1.74
C VAL A 18 -9.87 -1.02 0.32
N GLY A 19 -10.13 -2.32 0.11
CA GLY A 19 -10.59 -2.86 -1.18
C GLY A 19 -9.47 -3.02 -2.19
N LEU A 20 -8.24 -3.24 -1.72
CA LEU A 20 -7.10 -3.56 -2.57
C LEU A 20 -7.15 -5.04 -3.00
N SER A 21 -6.62 -5.35 -4.18
CA SER A 21 -6.29 -6.73 -4.55
C SER A 21 -5.14 -7.26 -3.68
N SER A 22 -4.92 -8.58 -3.64
CA SER A 22 -3.80 -9.15 -2.88
C SER A 22 -2.45 -8.62 -3.37
N ILE A 23 -2.26 -8.44 -4.69
CA ILE A 23 -1.00 -7.91 -5.25
C ILE A 23 -0.82 -6.45 -4.85
N GLN A 24 -1.87 -5.62 -4.93
CA GLN A 24 -1.83 -4.23 -4.48
C GLN A 24 -1.53 -4.12 -2.98
N ALA A 25 -2.19 -4.92 -2.14
CA ALA A 25 -1.97 -4.90 -0.70
C ALA A 25 -0.52 -5.28 -0.35
N LYS A 26 0.01 -6.34 -0.97
CA LYS A 26 1.41 -6.75 -0.78
C LYS A 26 2.40 -5.72 -1.30
N ALA A 27 2.22 -5.21 -2.52
CA ALA A 27 3.10 -4.19 -3.07
C ALA A 27 3.12 -2.94 -2.18
N TYR A 28 1.94 -2.47 -1.74
CA TYR A 28 1.81 -1.34 -0.83
C TYR A 28 2.56 -1.57 0.49
N LEU A 29 2.43 -2.76 1.09
CA LEU A 29 3.16 -3.12 2.31
C LEU A 29 4.67 -3.18 2.08
N TRP A 30 5.13 -3.77 0.98
CA TRP A 30 6.55 -3.91 0.68
C TRP A 30 7.23 -2.56 0.51
N VAL A 31 6.63 -1.64 -0.23
CA VAL A 31 7.21 -0.30 -0.43
C VAL A 31 7.19 0.52 0.87
N ASN A 32 6.16 0.37 1.71
CA ASN A 32 6.12 1.03 3.02
C ASN A 32 7.15 0.46 4.01
N VAL A 33 7.48 -0.84 3.95
CA VAL A 33 8.36 -1.48 4.93
C VAL A 33 9.83 -1.48 4.49
N TYR A 34 10.08 -1.64 3.19
CA TYR A 34 11.42 -1.85 2.63
C TYR A 34 11.90 -0.70 1.75
N GLY A 35 11.07 0.34 1.56
CA GLY A 35 11.43 1.54 0.82
C GLY A 35 11.14 1.42 -0.67
N ARG A 36 11.73 2.32 -1.46
CA ARG A 36 11.49 2.43 -2.90
C ARG A 36 11.79 1.13 -3.63
N MET A 37 10.97 0.85 -4.64
CA MET A 37 11.09 -0.34 -5.49
C MET A 37 10.57 -0.05 -6.89
N ASP A 38 11.21 -0.62 -7.91
CA ASP A 38 10.67 -0.71 -9.26
C ASP A 38 9.77 -1.95 -9.42
N ALA A 39 9.07 -2.04 -10.56
CA ALA A 39 8.21 -3.19 -10.87
C ALA A 39 8.98 -4.53 -10.94
N HIS A 40 10.26 -4.52 -11.33
CA HIS A 40 11.09 -5.73 -11.35
C HIS A 40 11.36 -6.28 -9.93
N LYS A 41 11.66 -5.40 -8.97
CA LYS A 41 11.87 -5.76 -7.58
C LYS A 41 10.56 -6.23 -6.96
N ILE A 42 9.44 -5.53 -7.18
CA ILE A 42 8.11 -5.97 -6.70
C ILE A 42 7.77 -7.36 -7.27
N SER A 43 7.97 -7.59 -8.57
CA SER A 43 7.73 -8.88 -9.22
C SER A 43 8.51 -10.03 -8.57
N ARG A 44 9.82 -9.82 -8.33
CA ARG A 44 10.67 -10.83 -7.67
C ARG A 44 10.27 -11.09 -6.24
N GLU A 45 10.05 -10.04 -5.45
CA GLU A 45 9.73 -10.15 -4.03
C GLU A 45 8.35 -10.79 -3.80
N LEU A 46 7.38 -10.53 -4.67
CA LEU A 46 6.02 -11.05 -4.56
C LEU A 46 5.79 -12.34 -5.35
N ASN A 47 6.78 -12.78 -6.13
CA ASN A 47 6.68 -13.92 -7.04
C ASN A 47 5.47 -13.83 -7.99
N VAL A 48 5.33 -12.66 -8.64
CA VAL A 48 4.31 -12.36 -9.66
C VAL A 48 4.99 -11.93 -10.96
N THR A 49 4.26 -11.86 -12.07
CA THR A 49 4.83 -11.36 -13.32
C THR A 49 5.16 -9.87 -13.23
N TYR A 50 6.08 -9.40 -14.07
CA TYR A 50 6.40 -7.97 -14.18
C TYR A 50 5.17 -7.12 -14.48
N SER A 51 4.30 -7.57 -15.40
CA SER A 51 3.06 -6.87 -15.76
C SER A 51 2.13 -6.73 -14.56
N GLU A 52 1.92 -7.80 -13.79
CA GLU A 52 1.06 -7.74 -12.59
C GLU A 52 1.64 -6.80 -11.52
N ALA A 53 2.96 -6.78 -11.35
CA ALA A 53 3.63 -5.88 -10.43
C ALA A 53 3.50 -4.42 -10.86
N GLN A 54 3.69 -4.15 -12.16
CA GLN A 54 3.54 -2.83 -12.75
C GLN A 54 2.09 -2.33 -12.65
N ASP A 55 1.11 -3.13 -13.07
CA ASP A 55 -0.31 -2.80 -13.00
C ASP A 55 -0.74 -2.50 -11.55
N ALA A 56 -0.24 -3.28 -10.59
CA ALA A 56 -0.51 -3.04 -9.17
C ALA A 56 0.08 -1.70 -8.69
N ALA A 57 1.32 -1.38 -9.07
CA ALA A 57 1.98 -0.14 -8.67
C ALA A 57 1.33 1.09 -9.31
N GLU A 58 1.01 1.04 -10.61
CA GLU A 58 0.31 2.11 -11.33
C GLU A 58 -1.10 2.33 -10.78
N SER A 59 -1.81 1.24 -10.44
CA SER A 59 -3.10 1.35 -9.76
C SER A 59 -2.98 1.97 -8.37
N LEU A 60 -1.91 1.68 -7.63
CA LEU A 60 -1.63 2.32 -6.33
C LEU A 60 -1.26 3.80 -6.48
N ILE A 61 -0.61 4.22 -7.57
CA ILE A 61 -0.45 5.65 -7.92
C ILE A 61 -1.83 6.27 -8.13
N ALA A 62 -2.66 5.64 -8.97
CA ALA A 62 -4.00 6.14 -9.25
C ALA A 62 -4.84 6.29 -7.98
N LEU A 63 -4.71 5.39 -7.01
CA LEU A 63 -5.37 5.42 -5.70
C LEU A 63 -4.73 6.40 -4.69
N GLY A 64 -3.59 7.01 -5.03
CA GLY A 64 -2.83 7.93 -4.17
C GLY A 64 -2.04 7.23 -3.06
N GLY A 65 -1.76 5.93 -3.20
CA GLY A 65 -0.89 5.17 -2.31
C GLY A 65 0.59 5.33 -2.64
N PHE A 66 0.93 5.46 -3.92
CA PHE A 66 2.30 5.64 -4.43
C PHE A 66 2.46 6.93 -5.24
N ILE A 67 3.72 7.30 -5.45
CA ILE A 67 4.18 8.23 -6.49
C ILE A 67 5.32 7.59 -7.28
N GLU A 68 5.53 8.06 -8.50
CA GLU A 68 6.77 7.78 -9.24
C GLU A 68 7.92 8.57 -8.63
N TYR A 69 9.07 7.93 -8.52
CA TYR A 69 10.32 8.51 -8.07
C TYR A 69 11.42 8.19 -9.09
N GLY A 70 12.07 9.23 -9.62
CA GLY A 70 13.06 9.06 -10.67
C GLY A 70 12.43 8.52 -11.96
N GLU A 71 13.10 7.57 -12.61
CA GLU A 71 12.68 7.05 -13.93
C GLU A 71 11.69 5.88 -13.86
N SER A 72 11.72 5.06 -12.81
CA SER A 72 10.93 3.81 -12.76
C SER A 72 10.62 3.28 -11.36
N GLU A 73 11.04 3.96 -10.30
CA GLU A 73 10.77 3.51 -8.93
C GLU A 73 9.45 4.07 -8.42
N TYR A 74 8.84 3.32 -7.51
CA TYR A 74 7.67 3.73 -6.77
C TYR A 74 8.05 4.05 -5.34
N GLU A 75 7.58 5.19 -4.84
CA GLU A 75 7.71 5.59 -3.45
C GLU A 75 6.33 5.62 -2.79
N ALA A 76 6.24 5.06 -1.58
CA ALA A 76 5.03 5.15 -0.78
C ALA A 76 4.77 6.60 -0.34
N MET A 77 3.51 6.99 -0.38
CA MET A 77 3.02 8.20 0.28
C MET A 77 2.66 7.87 1.73
N HIS A 78 2.64 8.87 2.61
CA HIS A 78 2.57 8.67 4.06
C HIS A 78 1.34 7.84 4.52
N PRO A 79 1.54 6.70 5.21
CA PRO A 79 0.52 5.65 5.38
C PRO A 79 -0.74 6.09 6.14
N ARG A 80 -0.62 7.05 7.08
CA ARG A 80 -1.78 7.63 7.78
C ARG A 80 -2.79 8.31 6.86
N PHE A 81 -2.32 8.99 5.83
CA PHE A 81 -3.19 9.73 4.93
C PHE A 81 -3.66 8.85 3.78
N THR A 82 -2.76 8.03 3.25
CA THR A 82 -3.04 7.19 2.08
C THR A 82 -4.02 6.06 2.39
N ALA A 83 -3.92 5.38 3.53
CA ALA A 83 -4.87 4.32 3.90
C ALA A 83 -6.31 4.87 3.95
N VAL A 84 -6.50 6.04 4.57
CA VAL A 84 -7.80 6.73 4.64
C VAL A 84 -8.26 7.20 3.26
N ASN A 85 -7.35 7.71 2.42
CA ASN A 85 -7.67 8.16 1.07
C ASN A 85 -8.10 7.01 0.15
N MET A 86 -7.38 5.90 0.17
CA MET A 86 -7.71 4.71 -0.60
C MET A 86 -9.07 4.12 -0.16
N TYR A 87 -9.34 4.12 1.14
CA TYR A 87 -10.65 3.73 1.69
C TYR A 87 -11.77 4.69 1.24
N ARG A 88 -11.54 6.01 1.25
CA ARG A 88 -12.50 6.99 0.72
C ARG A 88 -12.84 6.71 -0.75
N ARG A 89 -11.82 6.45 -1.58
CA ARG A 89 -12.01 6.08 -2.99
C ARG A 89 -12.78 4.77 -3.16
N LYS A 90 -12.62 3.81 -2.25
CA LYS A 90 -13.47 2.60 -2.23
C LYS A 90 -14.92 2.97 -1.92
N CYS A 91 -15.18 3.80 -0.91
CA CYS A 91 -16.55 4.25 -0.60
C CYS A 91 -17.21 4.93 -1.79
N GLU A 92 -16.48 5.81 -2.49
CA GLU A 92 -16.94 6.48 -3.72
C GLU A 92 -17.29 5.47 -4.81
N ARG A 93 -16.42 4.49 -5.10
CA ARG A 93 -16.70 3.43 -6.09
C ARG A 93 -17.93 2.59 -5.76
N LEU A 94 -18.18 2.34 -4.48
CA LEU A 94 -19.33 1.56 -4.00
C LEU A 94 -20.59 2.42 -3.81
N ASN A 95 -20.52 3.73 -4.04
CA ASN A 95 -21.60 4.69 -3.81
C ASN A 95 -22.15 4.62 -2.37
N VAL A 96 -21.26 4.48 -1.38
CA VAL A 96 -21.61 4.49 0.04
C VAL A 96 -21.01 5.73 0.74
N PRO A 97 -21.68 6.29 1.76
CA PRO A 97 -21.13 7.42 2.51
C PRO A 97 -19.79 7.06 3.17
N PHE A 98 -18.81 7.94 3.03
CA PHE A 98 -17.56 7.83 3.78
C PHE A 98 -17.84 8.05 5.28
N ALA A 99 -17.41 7.10 6.10
CA ALA A 99 -17.47 7.19 7.55
C ALA A 99 -16.16 6.69 8.15
N ARG A 100 -15.77 7.23 9.30
CA ARG A 100 -14.53 6.85 9.99
C ARG A 100 -14.48 5.34 10.23
N ASN A 101 -13.35 4.72 9.88
CA ASN A 101 -13.10 3.30 10.07
C ASN A 101 -11.83 3.11 10.93
N LYS A 102 -12.00 2.56 12.14
CA LYS A 102 -10.89 2.39 13.10
C LYS A 102 -9.81 1.44 12.60
N THR A 103 -10.18 0.44 11.80
CA THR A 103 -9.23 -0.50 11.20
C THR A 103 -8.35 0.21 10.18
N VAL A 104 -8.95 1.07 9.35
CA VAL A 104 -8.22 1.92 8.38
C VAL A 104 -7.29 2.91 9.09
N ASP A 105 -7.77 3.57 10.15
CA ASP A 105 -6.92 4.45 10.97
C ASP A 105 -5.70 3.68 11.54
N ASN A 106 -5.94 2.45 12.00
CA ASN A 106 -4.91 1.60 12.60
C ASN A 106 -3.88 1.09 11.57
N ILE A 107 -4.27 0.80 10.33
CA ILE A 107 -3.33 0.43 9.25
C ILE A 107 -2.26 1.52 9.12
N GLY A 108 -2.69 2.78 9.00
CA GLY A 108 -1.79 3.92 8.84
C GLY A 108 -0.84 4.10 10.03
N ALA A 109 -1.37 3.97 11.26
CA ALA A 109 -0.59 4.11 12.49
C ALA A 109 0.45 2.99 12.67
N VAL A 110 0.13 1.75 12.31
CA VAL A 110 1.05 0.62 12.43
C VAL A 110 2.19 0.71 11.40
N LEU A 111 1.91 1.21 10.20
CA LEU A 111 2.90 1.31 9.13
C LEU A 111 3.86 2.50 9.29
N GLU A 112 3.47 3.55 10.02
CA GLU A 112 4.20 4.83 10.16
C GLU A 112 5.67 4.65 10.52
N GLU A 113 5.99 3.90 11.58
CA GLU A 113 7.38 3.71 12.01
C GLU A 113 8.24 3.01 10.94
N SER A 114 7.66 2.03 10.23
CA SER A 114 8.39 1.33 9.16
C SER A 114 8.57 2.20 7.93
N TYR A 115 7.55 2.98 7.59
CA TYR A 115 7.60 3.97 6.52
C TYR A 115 8.68 5.03 6.76
N ASP A 116 8.72 5.63 7.95
CA ASP A 116 9.75 6.62 8.30
C ASP A 116 11.16 6.03 8.29
N SER A 117 11.29 4.79 8.79
CA SER A 117 12.56 4.05 8.77
C SER A 117 13.02 3.67 7.36
N ALA A 118 12.10 3.42 6.44
CA ALA A 118 12.40 3.03 5.07
C ALA A 118 12.85 4.22 4.20
N ARG A 119 12.42 5.45 4.55
CA ARG A 119 12.76 6.68 3.81
C ARG A 119 14.04 7.38 4.27
N THR A 120 14.53 7.00 5.44
CA THR A 120 15.72 7.60 6.07
C THR A 120 17.00 6.78 5.83
N LYS A 121 16.93 5.78 4.94
CA LYS A 121 18.04 4.90 4.55
C LYS A 121 18.51 5.16 3.13
#